data_AF-A0A9J6GXP7-F1
#
_entry.id   AF-A0A9J6GXP7-F1
#
_cell.length_a   1.000
_cell.length_b   1.000
_cell.length_c   1.000
_cell.angle_alpha   90.00
_cell.angle_beta   90.00
_cell.angle_gamma   90.00
#
_symmetry.space_group_name_H-M   'P 1'
#
loop_
_entity.id
_entity.type
_entity.pdbx_description
1 polymer ?
#
loop_
_entity_poly.entity_id
_entity_poly.type
_entity_poly.pdbx_seq_one_letter_code
_entity_poly.pdbx_strand_id
1 'polypeptide(L)'
;MGIVRGTRNPITFLQADQAPDEAATDEEKLLELCSMLLDVWTDMEQQVVKMTGIVNSLAAVVDLHNTSSSLRGDDVPFASWPVERFYETIRDVVESHAKELGVKKCIVEEVAMQTDEKTLSFYVTAWTYQAYIDGETQLTLEALVREVGLK
;
A
#
# COMPACT_ATOMS: atom_id res chain seq x y z
N MET A 1 -13.51 71.43 -47.22
CA MET A 1 -13.87 70.72 -45.97
C MET A 1 -13.17 69.38 -45.98
N GLY A 2 -12.29 68.97 -45.09
CA GLY A 2 -11.69 69.53 -43.88
C GLY A 2 -10.80 68.39 -43.35
N ILE A 3 -9.49 68.60 -43.32
CA ILE A 3 -8.50 67.69 -42.71
C ILE A 3 -8.50 67.96 -41.21
N VAL A 4 -8.61 66.94 -40.37
CA VAL A 4 -8.13 67.01 -38.97
C VAL A 4 -7.34 65.75 -38.66
N ARG A 5 -6.05 65.97 -38.38
CA ARG A 5 -5.10 65.05 -37.76
C ARG A 5 -5.29 65.08 -36.24
N GLY A 6 -5.04 63.95 -35.58
CA GLY A 6 -4.77 63.83 -34.15
C GLY A 6 -5.15 62.43 -33.68
N THR A 7 -4.38 61.66 -32.92
CA THR A 7 -3.10 61.86 -32.21
C THR A 7 -2.66 60.44 -31.81
N ARG A 8 -1.37 60.10 -31.97
CA ARG A 8 -0.77 58.92 -31.30
C ARG A 8 -0.74 59.19 -29.80
N ASN A 9 -1.11 58.22 -28.96
CA ASN A 9 -0.25 57.64 -27.90
C ASN A 9 -0.96 56.56 -27.08
N PRO A 10 -0.22 55.72 -26.33
CA PRO A 10 -0.30 54.27 -26.42
C PRO A 10 -0.73 53.64 -25.07
N ILE A 11 -0.53 52.32 -24.95
CA ILE A 11 -0.53 51.58 -23.68
C ILE A 11 -1.93 51.19 -23.19
N THR A 12 -2.41 50.05 -23.66
CA THR A 12 -2.95 49.04 -22.74
C THR A 12 -1.85 48.01 -22.51
N PHE A 13 -1.11 48.31 -21.45
CA PHE A 13 -0.15 47.46 -20.76
C PHE A 13 -0.89 46.20 -20.27
N LEU A 14 -0.28 45.04 -20.52
CA LEU A 14 -0.26 43.88 -19.64
C LEU A 14 -1.60 43.48 -19.01
N GLN A 15 -2.30 42.57 -19.68
CA GLN A 15 -3.06 41.54 -18.99
C GLN A 15 -2.41 40.19 -19.31
N ALA A 16 -1.21 40.02 -18.78
CA ALA A 16 -0.44 38.80 -18.83
C ALA A 16 0.43 38.76 -17.57
N ASP A 17 -0.18 38.77 -16.38
CA ASP A 17 0.58 38.53 -15.13
C ASP A 17 -0.27 38.19 -13.89
N GLN A 18 -1.18 37.23 -13.98
CA GLN A 18 -1.79 36.62 -12.77
C GLN A 18 -1.72 35.08 -12.74
N ALA A 19 -0.94 34.44 -13.61
CA ALA A 19 -0.79 32.99 -13.67
C ALA A 19 0.40 32.35 -12.89
N PRO A 20 1.42 33.04 -12.34
CA PRO A 20 2.54 32.33 -11.71
C PRO A 20 2.26 31.76 -10.31
N ASP A 21 1.42 32.44 -9.51
CA ASP A 21 1.32 32.20 -8.06
C ASP A 21 0.39 31.03 -7.70
N GLU A 22 -0.73 30.88 -8.42
CA GLU A 22 -1.68 29.77 -8.20
C GLU A 22 -1.10 28.42 -8.66
N ALA A 23 -0.38 28.39 -9.79
CA ALA A 23 0.23 27.16 -10.31
C ALA A 23 1.36 26.63 -9.40
N ALA A 24 2.17 27.53 -8.82
CA ALA A 24 3.19 27.15 -7.85
C ALA A 24 2.58 26.53 -6.59
N THR A 25 1.42 27.05 -6.15
CA THR A 25 0.70 26.54 -4.97
C THR A 25 0.11 25.14 -5.21
N ASP A 26 -0.40 24.88 -6.42
CA ASP A 26 -0.96 23.58 -6.79
C ASP A 26 0.12 22.49 -6.91
N GLU A 27 1.30 22.84 -7.45
CA GLU A 27 2.46 21.93 -7.53
C GLU A 27 2.98 21.56 -6.13
N GLU A 28 3.12 22.53 -5.22
CA GLU A 28 3.54 22.30 -3.84
C GLU A 28 2.56 21.37 -3.11
N LYS A 29 1.25 21.60 -3.27
CA LYS A 29 0.21 20.76 -2.68
C LYS A 29 0.23 19.33 -3.24
N LEU A 30 0.46 19.17 -4.55
CA LEU A 30 0.59 17.84 -5.16
C LEU A 30 1.77 17.07 -4.58
N LEU A 31 2.93 17.74 -4.43
CA LEU A 31 4.11 17.15 -3.81
C LEU A 31 3.85 16.73 -2.36
N GLU A 32 3.18 17.56 -1.57
CA GLU A 32 2.78 17.24 -0.20
C GLU A 32 1.87 15.99 -0.15
N LEU A 33 0.85 15.93 -1.01
CA LEU A 33 -0.04 14.77 -1.11
C LEU A 33 0.70 13.50 -1.53
N CYS A 34 1.63 13.59 -2.48
CA CYS A 34 2.45 12.45 -2.91
C CYS A 34 3.40 11.99 -1.81
N SER A 35 3.97 12.92 -1.03
CA SER A 35 4.80 12.59 0.13
C SER A 35 4.00 11.82 1.18
N MET A 36 2.80 12.29 1.53
CA MET A 36 1.94 11.58 2.49
C MET A 36 1.55 10.18 1.98
N LEU A 37 1.30 10.04 0.67
CA LEU A 37 0.99 8.74 0.09
C LEU A 37 2.18 7.78 0.17
N LEU A 38 3.40 8.28 -0.07
CA LEU A 38 4.64 7.52 0.07
C LEU A 38 4.90 7.12 1.52
N ASP A 39 4.60 7.99 2.48
CA ASP A 39 4.71 7.69 3.92
C ASP A 39 3.79 6.52 4.30
N VAL A 40 2.52 6.56 3.86
CA VAL A 40 1.58 5.46 4.08
C VAL A 40 2.08 4.16 3.46
N TRP A 41 2.60 4.21 2.23
CA TRP A 41 3.18 3.02 1.59
C TRP A 41 4.38 2.47 2.37
N THR A 42 5.24 3.35 2.87
CA THR A 42 6.41 2.97 3.69
C THR A 42 5.98 2.31 5.00
N ASP A 43 4.93 2.81 5.64
CA ASP A 43 4.35 2.18 6.83
C ASP A 43 3.78 0.79 6.53
N MET A 44 3.14 0.62 5.38
CA MET A 44 2.67 -0.69 4.91
C MET A 44 3.84 -1.65 4.64
N GLU A 45 4.93 -1.18 4.05
CA GLU A 45 6.15 -1.97 3.86
C GLU A 45 6.72 -2.46 5.20
N GLN A 46 6.80 -1.57 6.19
CA GLN A 46 7.25 -1.95 7.54
C GLN A 46 6.35 -3.00 8.20
N GLN A 47 5.04 -2.95 7.97
CA GLN A 47 4.11 -4.00 8.44
C GLN A 47 4.43 -5.35 7.79
N VAL A 48 4.59 -5.40 6.47
CA VAL A 48 4.94 -6.63 5.75
C VAL A 48 6.29 -7.19 6.21
N VAL A 49 7.29 -6.34 6.47
CA VAL A 49 8.59 -6.76 7.03
C VAL A 49 8.42 -7.41 8.40
N LYS A 50 7.62 -6.81 9.29
CA LYS A 50 7.32 -7.39 10.63
C LYS A 50 6.62 -8.74 10.50
N MET A 51 5.61 -8.84 9.63
CA MET A 51 4.89 -10.09 9.36
C MET A 51 5.83 -11.17 8.81
N THR A 52 6.74 -10.82 7.91
CA THR A 52 7.77 -11.73 7.38
C THR A 52 8.71 -12.22 8.48
N GLY A 53 9.07 -11.36 9.44
CA GLY A 53 9.83 -11.75 10.62
C GLY A 53 9.13 -12.82 11.48
N ILE A 54 7.80 -12.72 11.61
CA ILE A 54 6.99 -13.74 12.29
C ILE A 54 7.06 -15.07 11.53
N VAL A 55 6.86 -15.05 10.21
CA VAL A 55 6.95 -16.27 9.37
C VAL A 55 8.32 -16.95 9.50
N ASN A 56 9.41 -16.19 9.49
CA ASN A 56 10.77 -16.73 9.68
C ASN A 56 10.96 -17.36 11.05
N SER A 57 10.38 -16.76 12.10
CA SER A 57 10.42 -17.31 13.45
C SER A 57 9.63 -18.62 13.52
N LEU A 58 8.47 -18.69 12.87
CA LEU A 58 7.66 -19.91 12.79
C LEU A 58 8.36 -21.03 12.00
N ALA A 59 9.06 -20.69 10.92
CA ALA A 59 9.87 -21.66 10.18
C ALA A 59 10.92 -22.31 11.09
N ALA A 60 11.63 -21.51 11.89
CA ALA A 60 12.61 -22.04 12.85
C ALA A 60 11.96 -22.93 13.93
N VAL A 61 10.73 -22.63 14.35
CA VAL A 61 9.96 -23.48 15.29
C VAL A 61 9.59 -24.82 14.63
N VAL A 62 9.14 -24.80 13.38
CA VAL A 62 8.85 -26.02 12.60
C VAL A 62 10.11 -26.88 12.47
N ASP A 63 11.26 -26.27 12.14
CA ASP A 63 12.53 -26.98 12.01
C ASP A 63 12.96 -27.63 13.33
N LEU A 64 12.84 -26.89 14.43
CA LEU A 64 13.15 -27.40 15.77
C LEU A 64 12.23 -28.56 16.17
N HIS A 65 10.93 -28.44 15.93
CA HIS A 65 9.95 -29.50 16.19
C HIS A 65 10.27 -30.77 15.39
N ASN A 66 10.65 -30.61 14.12
CA ASN A 66 10.94 -31.76 13.26
C ASN A 66 12.23 -32.49 13.64
N THR A 67 13.25 -31.76 14.09
CA THR A 67 14.56 -32.31 14.44
C THR A 67 14.65 -32.86 15.87
N SER A 68 13.78 -32.39 16.77
CA SER A 68 13.77 -32.83 18.16
C SER A 68 12.82 -34.02 18.38
N SER A 69 13.39 -35.20 18.67
CA SER A 69 12.61 -36.40 19.02
C SER A 69 11.85 -36.27 20.35
N SER A 70 12.27 -35.36 21.24
CA SER A 70 11.69 -35.18 22.58
C SER A 70 10.54 -34.17 22.65
N LEU A 71 10.33 -33.33 21.63
CA LEU A 71 9.28 -32.30 21.59
C LEU A 71 7.96 -32.79 20.95
N ARG A 72 7.90 -34.05 20.52
CA ARG A 72 6.75 -34.61 19.78
C ARG A 72 5.55 -34.99 20.66
N GLY A 73 5.63 -34.78 21.98
CA GLY A 73 4.72 -35.40 22.96
C GLY A 73 3.69 -34.48 23.62
N ASP A 74 4.08 -33.32 24.16
CA ASP A 74 3.19 -32.54 25.05
C ASP A 74 3.37 -31.00 24.98
N ASP A 75 4.37 -30.49 24.24
CA ASP A 75 4.73 -29.05 24.23
C ASP A 75 4.25 -28.29 22.98
N VAL A 76 3.41 -28.90 22.14
CA VAL A 76 2.87 -28.23 20.94
C VAL A 76 1.69 -27.36 21.36
N PRO A 77 1.70 -26.04 21.07
CA PRO A 77 0.65 -25.12 21.50
C PRO A 77 -0.71 -25.32 20.79
N PHE A 78 -0.85 -26.36 19.96
CA PHE A 78 -2.03 -26.66 19.17
C PHE A 78 -2.66 -27.98 19.65
N ALA A 79 -3.97 -27.98 19.84
CA ALA A 79 -4.70 -29.13 20.39
C ALA A 79 -4.84 -30.29 19.38
N SER A 80 -4.88 -29.98 18.09
CA SER A 80 -5.24 -30.89 17.00
C SER A 80 -4.51 -30.59 15.68
N TRP A 81 -3.79 -29.47 15.57
CA TRP A 81 -3.09 -29.05 14.34
C TRP A 81 -1.58 -29.30 14.41
N PRO A 82 -0.95 -29.76 13.32
CA PRO A 82 0.52 -29.79 13.23
C PRO A 82 1.08 -28.37 13.12
N VAL A 83 2.28 -28.16 13.66
CA VAL A 83 2.96 -26.86 13.68
C VAL A 83 3.27 -26.31 12.29
N GLU A 84 3.49 -27.21 11.32
CA GLU A 84 3.70 -26.91 9.91
C GLU A 84 2.52 -26.15 9.33
N ARG A 85 1.30 -26.57 9.68
CA ARG A 85 0.07 -25.98 9.14
C ARG A 85 -0.13 -24.55 9.64
N PHE A 86 0.32 -24.25 10.86
CA PHE A 86 0.33 -22.89 11.37
C PHE A 86 1.29 -22.02 10.56
N TYR A 87 2.52 -22.49 10.35
CA TYR A 87 3.51 -21.79 9.53
C TYR A 87 3.00 -21.51 8.11
N GLU A 88 2.46 -22.53 7.43
CA GLU A 88 1.93 -22.40 6.07
C GLU A 88 0.82 -21.35 5.98
N THR A 89 -0.16 -21.43 6.90
CA THR A 89 -1.29 -20.48 6.93
C THR A 89 -0.80 -19.04 7.08
N ILE A 90 0.12 -18.78 8.02
CA ILE A 90 0.64 -17.44 8.24
C ILE A 90 1.47 -16.98 7.04
N ARG A 91 2.29 -17.87 6.45
CA ARG A 91 3.08 -17.55 5.25
C ARG A 91 2.18 -17.09 4.10
N ASP A 92 1.09 -17.79 3.84
CA ASP A 92 0.20 -17.49 2.71
C ASP A 92 -0.54 -16.15 2.91
N VAL A 93 -0.88 -15.81 4.17
CA VAL A 93 -1.37 -14.47 4.54
C VAL A 93 -0.31 -13.41 4.25
N VAL A 94 0.94 -13.59 4.71
CA VAL A 94 2.01 -12.62 4.47
C VAL A 94 2.29 -12.44 2.98
N GLU A 95 2.28 -13.51 2.20
CA GLU A 95 2.48 -13.46 0.75
C GLU A 95 1.39 -12.62 0.06
N SER A 96 0.14 -12.77 0.50
CA SER A 96 -0.99 -11.97 -0.01
C SER A 96 -0.80 -10.47 0.26
N HIS A 97 -0.33 -10.12 1.46
CA HIS A 97 0.01 -8.73 1.80
C HIS A 97 1.22 -8.19 1.02
N ALA A 98 2.25 -9.02 0.77
CA ALA A 98 3.41 -8.62 -0.02
C ALA A 98 3.04 -8.37 -1.49
N LYS A 99 2.14 -9.18 -2.07
CA LYS A 99 1.59 -8.96 -3.42
C LYS A 99 0.84 -7.63 -3.50
N GLU A 100 -0.03 -7.36 -2.55
CA GLU A 100 -0.79 -6.10 -2.48
C GLU A 100 0.14 -4.88 -2.34
N LEU A 101 1.18 -4.98 -1.49
CA LEU A 101 2.19 -3.92 -1.34
C LEU A 101 2.87 -3.59 -2.68
N GLY A 102 3.14 -4.60 -3.51
CA GLY A 102 3.70 -4.43 -4.85
C GLY A 102 2.77 -3.66 -5.79
N VAL A 103 1.47 -3.97 -5.78
CA VAL A 103 0.46 -3.23 -6.55
C VAL A 103 0.40 -1.77 -6.09
N LYS A 104 0.36 -1.53 -4.77
CA LYS A 104 0.31 -0.19 -4.21
C LYS A 104 1.58 0.61 -4.51
N LYS A 105 2.75 -0.04 -4.57
CA LYS A 105 4.00 0.61 -5.00
C LYS A 105 3.88 1.21 -6.39
N CYS A 106 3.38 0.43 -7.35
CA CYS A 106 3.15 0.91 -8.71
C CYS A 106 2.20 2.11 -8.75
N ILE A 107 1.16 2.13 -7.90
CA ILE A 107 0.25 3.27 -7.81
C ILE A 107 0.98 4.53 -7.32
N VAL A 108 1.76 4.44 -6.23
CA VAL A 108 2.51 5.59 -5.70
C VAL A 108 3.50 6.15 -6.72
N GLU A 109 4.17 5.29 -7.49
CA GLU A 109 5.16 5.70 -8.49
C GLU A 109 4.53 6.41 -9.70
N GLU A 110 3.31 6.01 -10.11
CA GLU A 110 2.69 6.47 -11.36
C GLU A 110 1.64 7.59 -11.17
N VAL A 111 1.04 7.73 -9.98
CA VAL A 111 -0.12 8.62 -9.77
C VAL A 111 0.15 10.09 -10.10
N ALA A 112 1.35 10.60 -9.79
CA ALA A 112 1.71 12.00 -10.02
C ALA A 112 1.88 12.34 -11.51
N MET A 113 2.10 11.33 -12.36
CA MET A 113 2.32 11.50 -13.80
C MET A 113 1.05 11.22 -14.62
N GLN A 114 -0.01 10.72 -13.98
CA GLN A 114 -1.21 10.28 -14.68
C GLN A 114 -2.15 11.43 -15.00
N THR A 115 -2.65 11.47 -16.25
CA THR A 115 -3.58 12.51 -16.74
C THR A 115 -4.92 11.93 -17.18
N ASP A 116 -5.03 10.62 -17.38
CA ASP A 116 -6.29 9.95 -17.72
C ASP A 116 -7.16 9.75 -16.47
N GLU A 117 -8.34 10.37 -16.48
CA GLU A 117 -9.30 10.35 -15.37
C GLU A 117 -9.76 8.91 -15.02
N LYS A 118 -9.93 8.04 -16.01
CA LYS A 118 -10.35 6.65 -15.78
C LYS A 118 -9.27 5.86 -15.04
N THR A 119 -8.01 6.09 -15.40
CA THR A 119 -6.86 5.47 -14.74
C THR A 119 -6.69 5.99 -13.32
N LEU A 120 -6.87 7.30 -13.09
CA LEU A 120 -6.87 7.86 -11.73
C LEU A 120 -8.01 7.28 -10.88
N SER A 121 -9.22 7.15 -11.44
CA SER A 121 -10.35 6.51 -10.75
C SER A 121 -10.06 5.05 -10.40
N PHE A 122 -9.41 4.32 -11.31
CA PHE A 122 -8.94 2.96 -11.05
C PHE A 122 -7.89 2.93 -9.93
N TYR A 123 -6.90 3.83 -9.92
CA TYR A 123 -5.90 3.90 -8.85
C TYR A 123 -6.53 4.17 -7.48
N VAL A 124 -7.47 5.11 -7.38
CA VAL A 124 -8.21 5.37 -6.14
C VAL A 124 -8.92 4.09 -5.67
N THR A 125 -9.60 3.40 -6.58
CA THR A 125 -10.33 2.18 -6.29
C THR A 125 -9.38 1.06 -5.82
N ALA A 126 -8.32 0.80 -6.58
CA ALA A 126 -7.28 -0.18 -6.25
C ALA A 126 -6.60 0.12 -4.90
N TRP A 127 -6.32 1.40 -4.62
CA TRP A 127 -5.72 1.82 -3.36
C TRP A 127 -6.59 1.46 -2.15
N THR A 128 -7.91 1.57 -2.26
CA THR A 128 -8.84 1.30 -1.15
C THR A 128 -9.06 -0.19 -0.85
N TYR A 129 -8.66 -1.09 -1.76
CA TYR A 129 -8.77 -2.52 -1.50
C TYR A 129 -7.72 -2.99 -0.48
N GLN A 130 -8.13 -3.95 0.35
CA GLN A 130 -7.24 -4.69 1.24
C GLN A 130 -6.56 -5.83 0.46
N ALA A 131 -5.50 -6.39 1.04
CA ALA A 131 -4.85 -7.56 0.48
C ALA A 131 -5.87 -8.69 0.28
N TYR A 132 -5.93 -9.21 -0.94
CA TYR A 132 -6.81 -10.34 -1.25
C TYR A 132 -6.25 -11.61 -0.62
N ILE A 133 -6.95 -12.12 0.39
CA ILE A 133 -6.71 -13.42 0.99
C ILE A 133 -7.74 -14.37 0.38
N ASP A 134 -7.28 -15.48 -0.21
CA ASP A 134 -8.19 -16.45 -0.82
C ASP A 134 -9.05 -17.16 0.25
N GLY A 135 -10.18 -17.72 -0.19
CA GLY A 135 -11.16 -18.31 0.73
C GLY A 135 -10.65 -19.53 1.50
N GLU A 136 -9.69 -20.27 0.95
CA GLU A 136 -9.09 -21.41 1.66
C GLU A 136 -8.18 -20.93 2.79
N THR A 137 -7.33 -19.93 2.50
CA THR A 137 -6.47 -19.30 3.51
C THR A 137 -7.30 -18.62 4.60
N GLN A 138 -8.39 -17.93 4.24
CA GLN A 138 -9.29 -17.31 5.21
C GLN A 138 -9.94 -18.35 6.14
N LEU A 139 -10.50 -19.42 5.57
CA LEU A 139 -11.11 -20.50 6.36
C LEU A 139 -10.09 -21.15 7.30
N THR A 140 -8.88 -21.36 6.81
CA THR A 140 -7.78 -21.94 7.59
C THR A 140 -7.35 -21.01 8.72
N LEU A 141 -7.29 -19.70 8.48
CA LEU A 141 -7.01 -18.69 9.50
C LEU A 141 -8.09 -18.66 10.59
N GLU A 142 -9.37 -18.74 10.22
CA GLU A 142 -10.49 -18.80 11.18
C GLU A 142 -10.42 -20.07 12.05
N ALA A 143 -10.05 -21.21 11.45
CA ALA A 143 -9.85 -22.44 12.19
C ALA A 143 -8.66 -22.35 13.15
N LEU A 144 -7.56 -21.72 12.72
CA LEU A 144 -6.36 -21.48 13.53
C LEU A 144 -6.65 -20.58 14.73
N VAL A 145 -7.39 -19.47 14.55
CA VAL A 145 -7.81 -18.57 15.65
C VAL A 145 -8.62 -19.34 16.70
N ARG A 146 -9.54 -20.21 16.25
CA ARG A 146 -10.33 -21.05 17.15
C ARG A 146 -9.48 -22.08 17.90
N GLU A 147 -8.48 -22.64 17.24
CA GLU A 147 -7.57 -23.64 17.81
C GLU A 147 -6.75 -23.07 18.98
N VAL A 148 -6.27 -21.84 18.84
CA VAL A 148 -5.51 -21.15 19.90
C VAL A 148 -6.40 -20.49 20.97
N GLY A 149 -7.72 -20.69 20.90
CA GLY A 149 -8.67 -20.20 21.90
C GLY A 149 -8.94 -18.69 21.86
N LEU A 150 -8.52 -18.00 20.81
CA LEU A 150 -8.84 -16.59 20.59
C LEU A 150 -10.29 -16.50 20.05
N LYS A 151 -11.11 -15.64 20.65
CA LYS A 151 -12.52 -15.38 20.27
C LYS A 151 -12.69 -13.94 19.82
#